data_AF-A0AA88I8R0-F1
#
_entry.id   AF-A0AA88I8R0-F1
#
_cell.length_a   1.000
_cell.length_b   1.000
_cell.length_c   1.000
_cell.angle_alpha   90.00
_cell.angle_beta   90.00
_cell.angle_gamma   90.00
#
_symmetry.space_group_name_H-M   'P 1'
#
loop_
_entity.id
_entity.type
_entity.pdbx_description
1 polymer ?
#
loop_
_entity_poly.entity_id
_entity_poly.type
_entity_poly.pdbx_seq_one_letter_code
_entity_poly.pdbx_strand_id
1 'polypeptide(L)' 'MTGKVEKGVDFGIDEDDVVTANSLNKHLETEVEPTALQFMKKCVSPNLPLIIREGCKYWPATSKWSHEYL' A
#
# COMPACT_ATOMS: atom_id res chain seq x y z
N MET A 1 19.44 41.90 -22.51
CA MET A 1 18.60 40.72 -22.80
C MET A 1 18.31 40.04 -21.47
N THR A 2 17.19 40.38 -20.85
CA THR A 2 16.74 39.81 -19.57
C THR A 2 15.86 38.60 -19.88
N GLY A 3 16.39 37.40 -19.67
CA GLY A 3 15.63 36.16 -19.81
C GLY A 3 14.55 36.07 -18.73
N LYS A 4 13.29 35.91 -19.13
CA LYS A 4 12.20 35.55 -18.22
C LYS A 4 12.42 34.11 -17.79
N VAL A 5 12.57 33.88 -16.48
CA VAL A 5 12.57 32.54 -15.89
C VAL A 5 11.11 32.09 -15.85
N GLU A 6 10.78 31.06 -16.62
CA GLU A 6 9.46 30.42 -16.56
C GLU A 6 9.32 29.74 -15.19
N LYS A 7 8.31 30.14 -14.41
CA LYS A 7 8.02 29.49 -13.13
C LYS A 7 7.62 28.04 -13.41
N GLY A 8 8.42 27.09 -12.94
CA GLY A 8 8.03 25.68 -12.91
C GLY A 8 6.73 25.52 -12.13
N VAL A 9 5.84 24.67 -12.63
CA VAL A 9 4.66 24.22 -11.86
C VAL A 9 5.19 23.37 -10.72
N ASP A 10 4.97 23.84 -9.49
CA ASP A 10 5.28 23.09 -8.29
C ASP A 10 4.18 22.03 -8.11
N PHE A 11 4.52 20.75 -8.32
CA PHE A 11 3.67 19.61 -7.97
C PHE A 11 3.84 19.30 -6.49
N GLY A 12 3.67 20.32 -5.64
CA GLY A 12 3.66 20.14 -4.20
C GLY A 12 2.60 19.11 -3.83
N ILE A 13 2.90 18.26 -2.86
CA ILE A 13 1.90 17.35 -2.29
C ILE A 13 0.92 18.25 -1.53
N ASP A 14 -0.30 18.38 -2.05
CA ASP A 14 -1.33 19.20 -1.41
C ASP A 14 -1.81 18.50 -0.13
N GLU A 15 -2.24 19.25 0.88
CA GLU A 15 -2.80 18.66 2.11
C GLU A 15 -3.98 17.72 1.81
N ASP A 16 -4.72 18.00 0.73
CA ASP A 16 -5.79 17.15 0.21
C ASP A 16 -5.29 15.80 -0.34
N ASP A 17 -4.07 15.74 -0.89
CA ASP A 17 -3.43 14.49 -1.33
C ASP A 17 -3.10 13.59 -0.13
N VAL A 18 -2.64 14.19 0.97
CA VAL A 18 -2.31 13.48 2.22
C VAL A 18 -3.57 12.93 2.88
N VAL A 19 -4.65 13.71 2.92
CA VAL A 19 -5.96 13.28 3.44
C VAL A 19 -6.53 12.14 2.59
N THR A 20 -6.38 12.22 1.26
CA THR A 20 -6.81 11.16 0.33
C THR A 20 -6.03 9.86 0.54
N ALA A 21 -4.69 9.93 0.67
CA ALA A 21 -3.86 8.76 0.96
C ALA A 21 -4.24 8.11 2.31
N ASN A 22 -4.48 8.91 3.35
CA ASN A 22 -4.88 8.40 4.66
C ASN A 22 -6.30 7.81 4.68
N SER A 23 -7.22 8.36 3.89
CA SER A 23 -8.58 7.82 3.75
C SER A 23 -8.61 6.51 2.94
N LEU A 24 -7.75 6.40 1.92
CA LEU A 24 -7.52 5.14 1.20
C LEU A 24 -6.98 4.05 2.14
N ASN A 25 -6.06 4.41 3.05
CA ASN A 25 -5.45 3.49 4.01
C ASN A 25 -6.47 2.73 4.88
N LYS A 26 -7.63 3.33 5.15
CA LYS A 26 -8.68 2.71 5.97
C LYS A 26 -9.30 1.44 5.36
N HIS A 27 -9.17 1.24 4.05
CA HIS A 27 -9.73 0.07 3.34
C HIS A 27 -8.66 -0.91 2.83
N LEU A 28 -7.39 -0.72 3.19
CA LEU A 28 -6.27 -1.54 2.68
C LEU A 28 -6.00 -2.80 3.50
N GLU A 29 -6.80 -3.09 4.52
CA GLU A 29 -6.62 -4.28 5.33
C GLU A 29 -7.82 -5.21 5.19
N THR A 30 -7.55 -6.50 5.03
CA THR A 30 -8.58 -7.54 5.08
C THR A 30 -8.22 -8.58 6.12
N GLU A 31 -9.19 -8.93 6.97
CA GLU A 31 -9.09 -10.05 7.93
C GLU A 31 -9.31 -11.40 7.26
N VAL A 32 -10.03 -11.42 6.13
CA VAL A 32 -10.34 -12.62 5.37
C VAL A 32 -9.45 -12.66 4.13
N GLU A 33 -8.82 -13.80 3.89
CA GLU A 33 -8.03 -14.04 2.69
C GLU A 33 -8.92 -13.89 1.44
N PRO A 34 -8.58 -12.98 0.50
CA PRO A 34 -9.35 -12.81 -0.73
C PRO A 34 -9.13 -14.00 -1.65
N THR A 35 -10.14 -14.32 -2.47
CA THR A 35 -9.89 -15.24 -3.59
C THR A 35 -8.94 -14.59 -4.61
N ALA A 36 -8.23 -15.40 -5.40
CA ALA A 36 -7.32 -14.90 -6.42
C ALA A 36 -7.97 -13.89 -7.38
N LEU A 37 -9.24 -14.11 -7.76
CA LEU A 37 -9.99 -13.19 -8.62
C LEU A 37 -10.32 -11.86 -7.92
N GLN A 38 -10.69 -11.91 -6.65
CA GLN A 38 -10.97 -10.71 -5.86
C GLN A 38 -9.71 -9.85 -5.69
N PHE A 39 -8.58 -10.49 -5.38
CA PHE A 39 -7.29 -9.83 -5.26
C PHE A 39 -6.85 -9.19 -6.58
N MET A 40 -6.97 -9.92 -7.69
CA MET A 40 -6.65 -9.40 -9.01
C MET A 40 -7.49 -8.17 -9.38
N LYS A 41 -8.82 -8.24 -9.16
CA LYS A 41 -9.74 -7.18 -9.55
C LYS A 41 -9.63 -5.93 -8.67
N LYS A 42 -9.45 -6.10 -7.36
CA LYS A 42 -9.53 -5.00 -6.39
C LYS A 42 -8.18 -4.39 -6.02
N CYS A 43 -7.08 -5.12 -6.20
CA CYS A 43 -5.75 -4.67 -5.75
C CYS A 43 -4.75 -4.63 -6.90
N VAL A 44 -4.53 -5.75 -7.61
CA VAL A 44 -3.50 -5.79 -8.67
C VAL A 44 -3.85 -4.92 -9.88
N SER A 45 -5.04 -5.10 -10.46
CA SER A 45 -5.46 -4.34 -11.65
C SER A 45 -5.51 -2.83 -11.44
N PRO A 46 -6.01 -2.29 -10.30
CA PRO A 46 -5.96 -0.85 -10.03
C PRO A 46 -4.63 -0.39 -9.40
N ASN A 47 -3.65 -1.29 -9.22
CA ASN A 47 -2.37 -1.00 -8.57
C ASN A 47 -2.50 -0.40 -7.16
N LEU A 48 -3.36 -0.99 -6.34
CA LEU A 48 -3.62 -0.56 -4.96
C LEU A 48 -2.93 -1.49 -3.95
N PRO A 49 -2.32 -0.94 -2.89
CA PRO A 49 -1.75 -1.75 -1.81
C PRO A 49 -2.84 -2.53 -1.06
N LEU A 50 -2.46 -3.65 -0.44
CA LEU A 50 -3.31 -4.44 0.44
C LEU A 50 -2.47 -5.18 1.48
N ILE A 51 -2.87 -5.11 2.74
CA ILE A 51 -2.38 -5.94 3.84
C ILE A 51 -3.37 -7.09 4.05
N ILE A 52 -2.90 -8.32 3.87
CA ILE A 52 -3.67 -9.53 4.16
C ILE A 52 -3.26 -10.02 5.56
N ARG A 53 -4.09 -9.73 6.56
CA ARG A 53 -3.91 -10.26 7.92
C ARG A 53 -4.06 -11.78 7.87
N GLU A 54 -3.31 -12.51 8.68
CA GLU A 54 -3.34 -13.99 8.72
C GLU A 54 -2.95 -14.72 7.42
N GLY A 55 -2.50 -14.03 6.36
CA GLY A 55 -2.21 -14.65 5.06
C GLY A 55 -1.05 -15.66 5.06
N CYS A 56 -0.13 -15.54 6.02
CA CYS A 56 1.02 -16.45 6.16
C CYS A 56 0.92 -17.34 7.43
N LYS A 57 -0.24 -17.39 8.11
CA LYS A 57 -0.38 -18.03 9.44
C LYS A 57 0.07 -19.49 9.49
N TYR A 58 -0.07 -20.22 8.37
CA TYR A 58 0.28 -21.64 8.27
C TYR A 58 1.74 -21.91 7.92
N TRP A 59 2.57 -20.89 7.70
CA TRP A 59 3.98 -21.09 7.39
C TRP A 59 4.72 -21.58 8.65
N PRO A 60 5.60 -22.60 8.57
CA PRO A 60 6.35 -23.05 9.74
C PRO A 60 7.16 -21.94 10.42
N ALA A 61 7.61 -20.96 9.63
CA ALA A 61 8.32 -19.78 10.12
C ALA A 61 7.56 -19.02 11.23
N THR A 62 6.22 -18.97 11.17
CA THR A 62 5.41 -18.23 12.17
C THR A 62 5.47 -18.84 13.56
N SER A 63 5.83 -20.11 13.68
CA SER A 63 5.95 -20.83 14.96
C SER A 63 7.36 -21.25 15.32
N LYS A 64 8.27 -21.30 14.33
CA LYS A 64 9.63 -21.83 14.51
C LYS A 64 10.72 -20.78 14.54
N TRP A 65 10.54 -19.63 13.90
CA TRP A 65 11.59 -18.62 13.87
C TRP A 65 11.62 -17.85 15.20
N SER A 66 12.60 -18.19 16.02
CA SER A 66 12.98 -17.45 17.23
C SER A 66 14.47 -17.17 17.19
N HIS A 67 14.97 -16.32 18.09
CA HIS A 67 16.40 -16.02 18.16
C HIS A 67 17.24 -17.26 18.47
N GLU A 68 16.68 -18.23 19.19
CA GLU A 68 17.32 -19.51 19.52
C GLU A 68 17.36 -20.49 18.34
N TYR A 69 16.45 -20.35 17.37
CA TYR A 69 16.38 -21.20 16.19
C TYR A 69 17.31 -20.73 15.05
N LEU A 70 17.57 -19.42 14.97
CA LEU A 70 18.39 -18.75 13.94
C LEU A 70 19.88 -18.75 14.30
#